data_AF-A0A380ZDF0-F1
#
_entry.id   AF-A0A380ZDF0-F1
#
_cell.length_a   1.000
_cell.length_b   1.000
_cell.length_c   1.000
_cell.angle_alpha   90.00
_cell.angle_beta   90.00
_cell.angle_gamma   90.00
#
_symmetry.space_group_name_H-M   'P 1'
#
loop_
_entity.id
_entity.type
_entity.pdbx_description
1 polymer ?
#
loop_
_entity_poly.entity_id
_entity_poly.type
_entity_poly.pdbx_seq_one_letter_code
_entity_poly.pdbx_strand_id
1 'polypeptide(L)'
;MDKPILINSNEILLVVYDNDQHIGRSGPLDESQVLGIVNEADDVIQIFRINLSEKNCEDISEEIAEAYVKENFEDLDEDSKVQSYVYESDAYHSLLDDIAEEKYNDEMFGTYEEQNRLQPCDVIPNCSPYIVRF
;
A
#
# COMPACT_ATOMS: atom_id res chain seq x y z
N MET A 1 -9.81 -2.92 -3.91
CA MET A 1 -10.59 -3.37 -5.10
C MET A 1 -9.93 -2.70 -6.30
N ASP A 2 -9.53 -3.40 -7.37
CA ASP A 2 -8.89 -2.75 -8.54
C ASP A 2 -9.91 -1.91 -9.37
N LYS A 3 -10.40 -0.79 -8.82
CA LYS A 3 -11.03 0.25 -9.63
C LYS A 3 -9.91 1.06 -10.28
N PRO A 4 -9.81 1.12 -11.61
CA PRO A 4 -8.78 1.91 -12.26
C PRO A 4 -8.96 3.39 -11.92
N ILE A 5 -7.90 4.03 -11.43
CA ILE A 5 -7.87 5.46 -11.19
C ILE A 5 -7.67 6.15 -12.55
N LEU A 6 -8.77 6.62 -13.15
CA LEU A 6 -8.76 7.36 -14.40
C LEU A 6 -9.57 8.65 -14.23
N ILE A 7 -8.95 9.78 -14.56
CA ILE A 7 -9.63 11.08 -14.65
C ILE A 7 -9.99 11.29 -16.11
N ASN A 8 -11.27 11.38 -16.44
CA ASN A 8 -11.72 11.61 -17.80
C ASN A 8 -11.49 13.06 -18.24
N SER A 9 -11.54 13.34 -19.55
CA SER A 9 -11.35 14.70 -20.09
C SER A 9 -12.39 15.72 -19.61
N ASN A 10 -13.56 15.27 -19.14
CA ASN A 10 -14.61 16.10 -18.54
C ASN A 10 -14.54 16.15 -17.01
N GLU A 11 -13.50 15.55 -16.42
CA GLU A 11 -13.27 15.48 -14.98
C GLU A 11 -12.04 16.30 -14.59
N ILE A 12 -12.03 16.72 -13.33
CA ILE A 12 -10.95 17.47 -12.72
C ILE A 12 -10.47 16.68 -11.51
N LEU A 13 -9.16 16.47 -11.43
CA LEU A 13 -8.48 16.07 -10.20
C LEU A 13 -8.26 17.32 -9.35
N LEU A 14 -8.74 17.30 -8.11
CA LEU A 14 -8.50 18.36 -7.13
C LEU A 14 -7.72 17.77 -5.96
N VAL A 15 -6.50 18.25 -5.77
CA VAL A 15 -5.63 17.89 -4.65
C VAL A 15 -5.65 19.05 -3.65
N VAL A 16 -5.92 18.74 -2.38
CA VAL A 16 -6.04 19.71 -1.29
C VAL A 16 -4.87 19.52 -0.31
N TYR A 17 -4.22 20.64 0.02
CA TYR A 17 -3.09 20.69 0.95
C TYR A 17 -3.47 21.31 2.29
N ASP A 18 -2.67 21.04 3.33
CA ASP A 18 -2.85 21.61 4.68
C ASP A 18 -2.78 23.14 4.74
N ASN A 19 -2.06 23.76 3.80
CA ASN A 19 -1.84 25.21 3.77
C ASN A 19 -2.90 26.01 2.99
N ASP A 20 -4.15 25.54 2.92
CA ASP A 20 -5.25 26.09 2.08
C ASP A 20 -4.92 26.19 0.57
N GLN A 21 -3.82 25.56 0.15
CA GLN A 21 -3.44 25.47 -1.25
C GLN A 21 -4.22 24.32 -1.91
N HIS A 22 -4.40 24.43 -3.22
CA HIS A 22 -5.01 23.37 -4.00
C HIS A 22 -4.44 23.35 -5.41
N ILE A 23 -4.29 22.14 -5.96
CA ILE A 23 -3.96 21.94 -7.37
C ILE A 23 -5.17 21.29 -8.04
N GLY A 24 -5.71 21.98 -9.04
CA GLY A 24 -6.76 21.46 -9.92
C GLY A 24 -6.16 21.13 -11.29
N ARG A 25 -6.29 19.87 -11.74
CA ARG A 25 -5.81 19.43 -13.05
C ARG A 25 -6.92 18.75 -13.83
N SER A 26 -7.19 19.21 -15.04
CA SER A 26 -8.17 18.60 -15.93
C SER A 26 -7.62 17.32 -16.54
N GLY A 27 -8.48 16.32 -16.73
CA GLY A 27 -8.13 15.11 -17.46
C GLY A 27 -7.88 15.33 -18.96
N PRO A 28 -7.50 14.26 -19.69
CA PRO A 28 -7.38 12.89 -19.20
C PRO A 28 -6.10 12.65 -18.41
N LEU A 29 -6.19 11.95 -17.27
CA LEU A 29 -5.04 11.54 -16.45
C LEU A 29 -5.18 10.07 -16.08
N ASP A 30 -4.11 9.31 -16.31
CA ASP A 30 -4.00 7.92 -15.86
C ASP A 30 -3.46 7.83 -14.42
N GLU A 31 -3.62 6.67 -13.78
CA GLU A 31 -3.22 6.39 -12.39
C GLU A 31 -1.80 6.83 -12.06
N SER A 32 -0.81 6.46 -12.88
CA SER A 32 0.60 6.83 -12.67
C SER A 32 0.83 8.34 -12.75
N GLN A 33 0.04 9.06 -13.55
CA GLN A 33 0.12 10.52 -13.63
C GLN A 33 -0.50 11.15 -12.40
N VAL A 34 -1.62 10.61 -11.91
CA VAL A 34 -2.26 11.06 -10.67
C VAL A 34 -1.32 10.86 -9.49
N LEU A 35 -0.75 9.66 -9.33
CA LEU A 35 0.24 9.36 -8.31
C LEU A 35 1.46 10.27 -8.41
N GLY A 36 1.98 10.51 -9.62
CA GLY A 36 3.08 11.45 -9.82
C GLY A 36 2.78 12.87 -9.35
N ILE A 37 1.56 13.37 -9.55
CA ILE A 37 1.13 14.71 -9.10
C ILE A 37 1.01 14.76 -7.57
N VAL A 38 0.45 13.71 -6.97
CA VAL A 38 0.23 13.61 -5.53
C VAL A 38 1.57 13.45 -4.81
N ASN A 39 2.46 12.60 -5.32
CA ASN A 39 3.78 12.33 -4.75
C ASN A 39 4.75 13.52 -4.88
N GLU A 40 4.62 14.36 -5.92
CA GLU A 40 5.43 15.58 -6.05
C GLU A 40 5.06 16.63 -4.99
N ALA A 41 3.87 16.52 -4.41
CA ALA A 41 3.33 17.53 -3.53
C ALA A 41 3.42 17.10 -2.07
N ASP A 42 4.15 17.87 -1.26
CA ASP A 42 4.21 17.68 0.18
C ASP A 42 2.88 18.12 0.84
N ASP A 43 2.47 17.42 1.90
CA ASP A 43 1.31 17.75 2.75
C ASP A 43 -0.08 17.64 2.09
N VAL A 44 -0.29 16.63 1.24
CA VAL A 44 -1.63 16.30 0.72
C VAL A 44 -2.50 15.74 1.84
N ILE A 45 -3.71 16.32 1.98
CA ILE A 45 -4.72 15.84 2.93
C ILE A 45 -5.82 15.07 2.21
N GLN A 46 -6.33 15.60 1.10
CA GLN A 46 -7.49 15.04 0.41
C GLN A 46 -7.37 15.15 -1.10
N ILE A 47 -7.94 14.17 -1.79
CA ILE A 47 -7.89 14.04 -3.24
C ILE A 47 -9.31 13.78 -3.74
N PHE A 48 -9.80 14.69 -4.58
CA PHE A 48 -11.14 14.61 -5.14
C PHE A 48 -11.11 14.42 -6.66
N ARG A 49 -12.06 13.61 -7.14
CA ARG A 49 -12.45 13.54 -8.55
C ARG A 49 -13.76 14.31 -8.74
N ILE A 50 -13.71 15.35 -9.57
CA ILE A 50 -14.86 16.21 -9.86
C ILE A 50 -15.33 15.95 -11.28
N ASN A 51 -16.58 15.51 -11.43
CA ASN A 51 -17.23 15.36 -12.72
C ASN A 51 -18.10 16.60 -13.01
N LEU A 52 -17.68 17.40 -14.00
CA LEU A 52 -18.36 18.64 -14.36
C LEU A 52 -19.73 18.41 -15.00
N SER A 53 -19.89 17.29 -15.71
CA SER A 53 -21.13 16.97 -16.42
C SER A 53 -22.24 16.56 -15.45
N GLU A 54 -21.91 15.74 -14.47
CA GLU A 54 -22.85 15.23 -13.47
C GLU A 54 -22.90 16.10 -12.21
N LYS A 55 -21.99 17.08 -12.10
CA LYS A 55 -21.80 17.92 -10.89
C LYS A 55 -21.57 17.07 -9.65
N ASN A 56 -20.79 16.02 -9.81
CA ASN A 56 -20.43 15.09 -8.75
C ASN A 56 -19.00 15.38 -8.27
N CYS A 57 -18.78 15.21 -6.97
CA CYS A 57 -17.46 15.24 -6.33
C CYS A 57 -17.31 13.95 -5.53
N GLU A 58 -16.40 13.10 -5.97
CA GLU A 58 -16.05 11.83 -5.32
C GLU A 58 -14.71 12.04 -4.60
N ASP A 59 -14.65 11.63 -3.33
CA ASP A 59 -13.38 11.51 -2.60
C ASP A 59 -12.72 10.21 -3.04
N ILE A 60 -11.52 10.31 -3.59
CA ILE A 60 -10.74 9.17 -4.10
C ILE A 60 -9.47 8.96 -3.29
N SER A 61 -9.35 9.60 -2.11
CA SER A 61 -8.13 9.56 -1.29
C SER A 61 -7.77 8.13 -0.91
N GLU A 62 -8.77 7.30 -0.59
CA GLU A 62 -8.58 5.88 -0.26
C GLU A 62 -8.08 5.08 -1.48
N GLU A 63 -8.69 5.26 -2.65
CA GLU A 63 -8.23 4.59 -3.87
C GLU A 63 -6.78 4.97 -4.22
N ILE A 64 -6.41 6.24 -4.07
CA ILE A 64 -5.02 6.68 -4.27
C ILE A 64 -4.10 6.09 -3.20
N ALA A 65 -4.54 5.99 -1.95
CA ALA A 65 -3.76 5.39 -0.88
C ALA A 65 -3.54 3.88 -1.11
N GLU A 66 -4.56 3.14 -1.56
CA GLU A 66 -4.45 1.73 -1.97
C GLU A 66 -3.40 1.57 -3.07
N ALA A 67 -3.43 2.44 -4.10
CA ALA A 67 -2.45 2.40 -5.17
C ALA A 67 -1.03 2.74 -4.69
N TYR A 68 -0.89 3.76 -3.83
CA TYR A 68 0.39 4.14 -3.24
C TYR A 68 0.99 3.00 -2.40
N VAL A 69 0.19 2.39 -1.53
CA VAL A 69 0.60 1.26 -0.69
C VAL A 69 1.03 0.08 -1.54
N LYS A 70 0.29 -0.22 -2.61
CA LYS A 70 0.61 -1.31 -3.54
C LYS A 70 1.92 -1.08 -4.30
N GLU A 71 2.20 0.15 -4.72
CA GLU A 71 3.45 0.49 -5.41
C GLU A 71 4.67 0.48 -4.47
N ASN A 72 4.49 0.79 -3.18
CA ASN A 72 5.58 0.93 -2.21
C ASN A 72 5.57 -0.19 -1.15
N PHE A 73 4.85 -1.29 -1.39
CA PHE A 73 4.62 -2.35 -0.40
C PHE A 73 5.91 -2.88 0.23
N GLU A 74 6.97 -3.06 -0.56
CA GLU A 74 8.26 -3.58 -0.08
C GLU A 74 9.04 -2.59 0.78
N ASP A 75 8.76 -1.28 0.65
CA ASP A 75 9.47 -0.20 1.30
C ASP A 75 8.69 0.41 2.48
N LEU A 76 7.45 -0.05 2.71
CA LEU A 76 6.56 0.45 3.77
C LEU A 76 6.60 -0.45 5.00
N ASP A 77 6.71 0.19 6.16
CA ASP A 77 6.69 -0.42 7.48
C ASP A 77 5.99 0.49 8.52
N GLU A 78 5.98 0.07 9.78
CA GLU A 78 5.41 0.80 10.93
C GLU A 78 6.08 2.15 11.19
N ASP A 79 7.34 2.33 10.79
CA ASP A 79 8.14 3.54 11.02
C ASP A 79 8.15 4.47 9.79
N SER A 80 7.48 4.06 8.71
CA SER A 80 7.49 4.75 7.42
C SER A 80 6.77 6.09 7.50
N LYS A 81 7.46 7.15 7.05
CA LYS A 81 6.88 8.48 6.99
C LYS A 81 6.07 8.65 5.69
N VAL A 82 4.78 8.37 5.78
CA VAL A 82 3.82 8.54 4.68
C VAL A 82 3.06 9.88 4.79
N GLN A 83 2.40 10.28 3.69
CA GLN A 83 1.55 11.46 3.68
C GLN A 83 0.27 11.24 4.51
N SER A 84 -0.36 12.32 4.99
CA SER A 84 -1.50 12.25 5.91
C SER A 84 -2.65 11.41 5.37
N TYR A 85 -3.00 11.58 4.09
CA TYR A 85 -4.07 10.80 3.46
C TYR A 85 -3.77 9.30 3.38
N VAL A 86 -2.49 8.91 3.30
CA VAL A 86 -2.07 7.49 3.33
C VAL A 86 -2.11 6.99 4.76
N TYR A 87 -1.58 7.76 5.71
CA TYR A 87 -1.56 7.40 7.12
C TYR A 87 -2.96 7.11 7.68
N GLU A 88 -3.95 7.90 7.27
CA GLU A 88 -5.34 7.75 7.71
C GLU A 88 -6.14 6.72 6.88
N SER A 89 -5.53 6.10 5.85
CA SER A 89 -6.23 5.19 4.94
C SER A 89 -6.46 3.80 5.54
N ASP A 90 -7.55 3.15 5.13
CA ASP A 90 -7.82 1.76 5.50
C ASP A 90 -6.78 0.82 4.87
N ALA A 91 -6.31 1.14 3.65
CA ALA A 91 -5.27 0.40 2.96
C ALA A 91 -3.95 0.34 3.73
N TYR A 92 -3.48 1.46 4.27
CA TYR A 92 -2.24 1.50 5.05
C TYR A 92 -2.39 0.79 6.40
N HIS A 93 -3.51 0.97 7.10
CA HIS A 93 -3.77 0.23 8.34
C HIS A 93 -3.84 -1.28 8.11
N SER A 94 -4.46 -1.72 7.01
CA SER A 94 -4.49 -3.14 6.63
C SER A 94 -3.09 -3.70 6.39
N LEU A 95 -2.21 -2.94 5.72
CA LEU A 95 -0.80 -3.32 5.56
C LEU A 95 -0.11 -3.49 6.92
N LEU A 96 -0.30 -2.54 7.84
CA LEU A 96 0.33 -2.60 9.17
C LEU A 96 -0.17 -3.80 9.98
N ASP A 97 -1.46 -4.12 9.88
CA ASP A 97 -2.03 -5.31 10.51
C ASP A 97 -1.41 -6.60 9.95
N ASP A 98 -1.23 -6.69 8.63
CA ASP A 98 -0.57 -7.84 7.97
C ASP A 98 0.88 -8.00 8.44
N ILE A 99 1.64 -6.89 8.53
CA ILE A 99 3.02 -6.88 9.03
C ILE A 99 3.07 -7.31 10.51
N ALA A 100 2.13 -6.83 11.33
CA ALA A 100 2.07 -7.19 12.73
C ALA A 100 1.71 -8.67 12.94
N GLU A 101 0.80 -9.21 12.12
CA GLU A 101 0.45 -10.63 12.12
C GLU A 101 1.64 -11.51 11.72
N GLU A 102 2.38 -11.11 10.67
CA GLU A 102 3.59 -11.81 10.25
C GLU A 102 4.65 -11.84 11.37
N LYS A 103 4.93 -10.69 12.00
CA LYS A 103 5.86 -10.62 13.14
C LYS A 103 5.45 -11.52 14.30
N TYR A 104 4.17 -11.55 14.65
CA TYR A 104 3.66 -12.41 15.71
C TYR A 104 3.82 -13.90 15.36
N ASN A 105 3.51 -14.27 14.11
CA ASN A 105 3.64 -15.64 13.64
C ASN A 105 5.11 -16.10 13.63
N ASP A 106 6.02 -15.24 13.19
CA ASP A 106 7.46 -15.49 13.22
C ASP A 106 7.98 -15.66 14.65
N GLU A 107 7.52 -14.84 15.61
CA GLU A 107 7.89 -14.98 17.03
C GLU A 107 7.37 -16.28 17.66
N MET A 108 6.13 -16.67 17.33
CA MET A 108 5.48 -17.85 17.94
C MET A 108 5.92 -19.17 17.30
N PHE A 109 6.15 -19.20 16.00
CA PHE A 109 6.34 -20.44 15.23
C PHE A 109 7.72 -20.54 14.57
N GLY A 110 8.55 -19.50 14.65
CA GLY A 110 9.77 -19.34 13.86
C GLY A 110 9.44 -18.78 12.48
N THR A 111 10.44 -18.29 11.74
CA THR A 111 10.18 -17.71 10.42
C THR A 111 9.64 -18.74 9.43
N TYR A 112 8.99 -18.29 8.35
CA TYR A 112 8.56 -19.21 7.28
C TYR A 112 9.70 -20.13 6.80
N GLU A 113 10.91 -19.59 6.67
CA GLU A 113 12.10 -20.35 6.28
C GLU A 113 12.49 -21.39 7.34
N GLU A 114 12.43 -21.04 8.63
CA GLU A 114 12.72 -21.96 9.72
C GLU A 114 11.69 -23.08 9.83
N GLN A 115 10.41 -22.76 9.65
CA GLN A 115 9.30 -23.71 9.67
C GLN A 115 9.35 -24.69 8.49
N ASN A 116 9.75 -24.23 7.30
CA ASN A 116 9.78 -25.04 6.08
C ASN A 116 11.18 -25.54 5.72
N ARG A 117 12.15 -25.38 6.62
CA ARG A 117 13.50 -25.90 6.43
C ARG A 117 13.48 -27.42 6.42
N LEU A 118 13.76 -27.99 5.25
CA LEU A 118 13.94 -29.43 5.08
C LEU A 118 15.00 -29.92 6.06
N GLN A 119 14.63 -30.88 6.90
CA GLN A 119 15.57 -31.61 7.70
C GLN A 119 16.37 -32.55 6.79
N PRO A 120 17.62 -32.89 7.15
CA PRO A 120 18.39 -33.91 6.43
C PRO A 120 17.61 -35.22 6.25
N CYS A 121 16.67 -35.49 7.15
CA CYS A 121 15.81 -36.66 7.12
C CYS A 121 14.67 -36.59 6.09
N ASP A 122 14.28 -35.40 5.65
CA ASP A 122 13.24 -35.20 4.62
C ASP A 122 13.78 -35.44 3.21
N VAL A 123 15.10 -35.30 3.02
CA VAL A 123 15.79 -35.45 1.73
C VAL A 123 16.62 -36.74 1.61
N ILE A 124 16.96 -37.40 2.72
CA ILE A 124 17.72 -38.65 2.72
C ILE A 124 16.83 -39.82 3.16
N PRO A 125 16.44 -40.74 2.25
CA PRO A 125 15.70 -41.93 2.63
C PRO A 125 16.64 -42.84 3.45
N ASN A 126 16.32 -43.00 4.75
CA ASN A 126 17.06 -43.69 5.83
C ASN A 126 17.83 -42.82 6.84
N CYS A 127 17.33 -41.62 7.13
CA CYS A 127 17.78 -40.87 8.31
C CYS A 127 17.30 -41.58 9.60
N SER A 128 18.13 -42.47 10.15
CA SER A 128 17.89 -43.10 11.45
C SER A 128 18.15 -42.08 12.56
N PRO A 129 17.29 -41.96 13.60
CA PRO A 129 17.39 -40.92 14.63
C PRO A 129 18.56 -41.10 15.63
N TYR A 130 19.54 -41.97 15.34
CA TYR A 130 20.57 -42.40 16.30
C TYR A 130 21.99 -41.87 16.03
N ILE A 131 22.16 -40.82 15.21
CA ILE A 131 23.51 -40.25 14.98
C ILE A 131 23.48 -38.73 15.21
N VAL A 132 23.54 -38.31 16.48
CA VAL A 132 24.42 -37.19 16.91
C VAL A 132 24.85 -37.44 18.36
N ARG A 133 26.05 -38.03 18.53
CA ARG A 133 26.91 -37.76 19.69
C ARG A 133 28.27 -37.40 19.12
N PHE A 134 28.59 -36.11 19.10
CA PHE A 134 29.94 -35.58 19.29
C PHE A 134 29.83 -34.21 19.94
#